data_AF-A0A2V8TV38-F1
#
_entry.id   AF-A0A2V8TV38-F1
#
_cell.length_a   1.000
_cell.length_b   1.000
_cell.length_c   1.000
_cell.angle_alpha   90.00
_cell.angle_beta   90.00
_cell.angle_gamma   90.00
#
_symmetry.space_group_name_H-M   'P 1'
#
loop_
_entity.id
_entity.type
_entity.pdbx_description
1 polymer ?
#
loop_
_entity_poly.entity_id
_entity_poly.type
_entity_poly.pdbx_seq_one_letter_code
_entity_poly.pdbx_strand_id
1 'polypeptide(L)'
;MAVEELLTGEGIAAKIFDDRAPGVPAGVWEVRVAQEDSVRAEALISANPVDDELTQIDESHDLDLVTVFRSAGSGEIETMSVKSILESNGIYAVVVGDSRWPNLPEEVRVARDQATHAKRLIAAALAAGPAAADEAEASGET
;
A
#
# COMPACT_ATOMS: atom_id res chain seq x y z
N MET A 1 -7.11 -1.69 22.17
CA MET A 1 -7.50 -0.78 23.26
C MET A 1 -6.30 0.11 23.57
N ALA A 2 -6.47 1.42 23.71
CA ALA A 2 -5.35 2.32 24.00
C ALA A 2 -4.94 2.23 25.49
N VAL A 3 -3.65 2.36 25.80
CA VAL A 3 -3.14 2.28 27.18
C VAL A 3 -3.76 3.35 28.10
N GLU A 4 -4.01 4.56 27.58
CA GLU A 4 -4.67 5.62 28.34
C GLU A 4 -6.10 5.26 28.76
N GLU A 5 -6.86 4.63 27.86
CA GLU A 5 -8.24 4.20 28.10
C GLU A 5 -8.29 3.08 29.14
N LEU A 6 -7.37 2.11 29.05
CA LEU A 6 -7.21 1.04 30.03
C LEU A 6 -6.96 1.59 31.44
N LEU A 7 -6.00 2.51 31.58
CA LEU A 7 -5.62 3.08 32.87
C LEU A 7 -6.72 3.98 33.45
N THR A 8 -7.33 4.81 32.60
CA THR A 8 -8.42 5.71 33.01
C THR A 8 -9.66 4.93 33.44
N GLY A 9 -9.97 3.81 32.78
CA GLY A 9 -11.07 2.91 33.16
C GLY A 9 -10.90 2.34 34.57
N GLU A 10 -9.65 2.17 35.02
CA GLU A 10 -9.28 1.71 36.37
C GLU A 10 -9.09 2.86 37.38
N GLY A 11 -9.40 4.09 36.98
CA GLY A 11 -9.30 5.28 37.81
C GLY A 11 -7.89 5.89 37.91
N ILE A 12 -6.95 5.44 37.07
CA ILE A 12 -5.59 5.97 37.01
C ILE A 12 -5.53 7.05 35.94
N ALA A 13 -5.24 8.28 36.36
CA ALA A 13 -5.07 9.40 35.42
C ALA A 13 -3.75 9.23 34.65
N ALA A 14 -3.84 8.76 33.41
CA ALA A 14 -2.71 8.59 32.51
C ALA A 14 -2.68 9.67 31.42
N LYS A 15 -1.48 10.00 30.93
CA LYS A 15 -1.26 10.82 29.73
C LYS A 15 -0.18 10.20 28.87
N ILE A 16 -0.43 10.16 27.56
CA ILE A 16 0.52 9.66 26.57
C ILE A 16 1.29 10.82 25.92
N PHE A 17 2.60 10.65 25.77
CA PHE A 17 3.50 11.56 25.08
C PHE A 17 4.21 10.84 23.95
N ASP A 18 4.24 11.44 22.76
CA ASP A 18 5.03 10.98 21.62
C ASP A 18 6.44 11.58 21.61
N ASP A 19 7.29 11.15 20.68
CA ASP A 19 8.69 11.58 20.57
C ASP A 19 8.90 13.07 20.24
N ARG A 20 7.84 13.80 19.92
CA ARG A 20 7.87 15.28 19.81
C ARG A 20 7.89 15.95 21.17
N ALA A 21 7.57 15.24 22.24
CA ALA A 21 7.56 15.78 23.59
C ALA A 21 8.99 15.90 24.16
N PRO A 22 9.31 16.98 24.88
CA PRO A 22 10.63 17.17 25.46
C PRO A 22 10.97 16.02 26.44
N GLY A 23 12.12 15.39 26.21
CA GLY A 23 12.64 14.31 27.03
C GLY A 23 12.20 12.90 26.60
N VAL A 24 11.29 12.77 25.62
CA VAL A 24 10.90 11.46 25.07
C VAL A 24 11.87 11.10 23.93
N PRO A 25 12.49 9.89 23.95
CA PRO A 25 13.38 9.46 22.88
C PRO A 25 12.65 9.30 21.53
N ALA A 26 13.37 9.47 20.42
CA ALA A 26 12.85 9.26 19.07
C ALA A 26 12.26 7.84 18.90
N GLY A 27 11.04 7.75 18.36
CA GLY A 27 10.33 6.48 18.17
C GLY A 27 9.72 5.87 19.44
N VAL A 28 9.77 6.56 20.58
CA VAL A 28 9.22 6.07 21.86
C VAL A 28 7.92 6.77 22.20
N TRP A 29 6.98 6.00 22.74
CA TRP A 29 5.76 6.50 23.36
C TRP A 29 5.88 6.37 24.88
N GLU A 30 5.76 7.47 25.61
CA GLU A 30 5.88 7.49 27.08
C GLU A 30 4.51 7.67 27.74
N VAL A 31 4.18 6.79 28.68
CA VAL A 31 2.96 6.89 29.50
C VAL A 31 3.34 7.48 30.86
N ARG A 32 2.77 8.64 31.19
CA ARG A 32 2.97 9.30 32.49
C ARG A 32 1.73 9.16 33.36
N VAL A 33 1.93 8.71 34.60
CA VAL A 33 0.92 8.61 35.66
C VAL A 33 1.44 9.27 36.94
N ALA A 34 0.57 9.46 37.94
CA ALA A 34 1.02 9.88 39.26
C ALA A 34 1.97 8.84 39.86
N GLN A 35 2.96 9.29 40.64
CA GLN A 35 3.98 8.40 41.22
C GLN A 35 3.36 7.31 42.11
N GLU A 36 2.28 7.63 42.82
CA GLU A 36 1.52 6.70 43.66
C GLU A 36 0.85 5.57 42.86
N ASP A 37 0.49 5.82 41.60
CA ASP A 37 -0.17 4.87 40.73
C ASP A 37 0.79 4.08 39.83
N SER A 38 2.08 4.44 39.80
CA SER A 38 3.09 3.85 38.91
C SER A 38 3.11 2.32 38.93
N VAL A 39 3.16 1.71 40.12
CA VAL A 39 3.20 0.25 40.30
C VAL A 39 1.90 -0.40 39.82
N ARG A 40 0.76 0.24 40.07
CA ARG A 40 -0.55 -0.28 39.66
C ARG A 40 -0.73 -0.17 38.14
N ALA A 41 -0.30 0.94 37.55
CA ALA A 41 -0.32 1.15 36.11
C ALA A 41 0.55 0.13 35.39
N GLU A 42 1.77 -0.12 35.88
CA GLU A 42 2.68 -1.13 35.32
C GLU A 42 2.06 -2.54 35.37
N ALA A 43 1.43 -2.90 36.50
CA ALA A 43 0.73 -4.17 36.65
C ALA A 43 -0.44 -4.33 35.67
N LEU A 44 -1.23 -3.26 35.46
CA LEU A 44 -2.36 -3.27 34.52
C LEU A 44 -1.91 -3.38 33.07
N ILE A 45 -0.85 -2.65 32.67
CA ILE A 45 -0.27 -2.73 31.33
C ILE A 45 0.31 -4.13 31.09
N SER A 46 1.02 -4.68 32.07
CA SER A 46 1.60 -6.02 31.95
C SER A 46 0.53 -7.12 31.86
N ALA A 47 -0.59 -6.96 32.57
CA ALA A 47 -1.72 -7.90 32.51
C ALA A 47 -2.56 -7.76 31.23
N ASN A 48 -2.47 -6.61 30.55
CA ASN A 48 -3.20 -6.30 29.32
C ASN A 48 -2.21 -5.80 28.26
N PRO A 49 -1.35 -6.68 27.73
CA PRO A 49 -0.45 -6.29 26.65
C PRO A 49 -1.27 -5.70 25.50
N VAL A 50 -0.88 -4.52 25.02
CA VAL A 50 -1.43 -4.01 23.77
C VAL A 50 -1.08 -5.00 22.68
N ASP A 51 -2.10 -5.40 21.92
CA ASP A 51 -1.95 -6.38 20.85
C ASP A 51 -0.93 -5.88 19.82
N ASP A 52 0.14 -6.66 19.63
CA ASP A 52 1.31 -6.33 18.82
C ASP A 52 1.03 -6.45 17.30
N GLU A 53 -0.17 -6.91 16.87
CA GLU A 53 -0.52 -6.91 15.44
C GLU A 53 -0.60 -5.51 14.84
N LEU A 54 -0.88 -4.47 15.64
CA LEU A 54 -0.92 -3.07 15.15
C LEU A 54 0.46 -2.40 15.12
N THR A 55 1.50 -3.04 15.68
CA THR A 55 2.89 -2.56 15.70
C THR A 55 3.80 -3.31 14.73
N GLN A 56 3.34 -4.44 14.16
CA GLN A 56 4.04 -5.12 13.07
C GLN A 56 3.93 -4.31 11.78
N ILE A 57 4.88 -3.41 11.57
CA ILE A 57 5.13 -2.80 10.28
C ILE A 57 5.75 -3.88 9.40
N ASP A 58 5.08 -4.25 8.30
CA ASP A 58 5.70 -5.09 7.27
C ASP A 58 6.83 -4.29 6.60
N GLU A 59 8.08 -4.61 6.96
CA GLU A 59 9.29 -4.01 6.39
C GLU A 59 9.64 -4.60 5.01
N SER A 60 8.83 -5.53 4.50
CA SER A 60 9.04 -6.20 3.23
C SER A 60 8.82 -5.23 2.07
N HIS A 61 9.69 -5.30 1.05
CA HIS A 61 9.53 -4.52 -0.19
C HIS A 61 8.51 -5.10 -1.17
N ASP A 62 7.69 -6.04 -0.71
CA ASP A 62 6.76 -6.82 -1.52
C ASP A 62 5.64 -5.96 -2.12
N LEU A 63 5.17 -5.01 -1.32
CA LEU A 63 4.11 -4.05 -1.67
C LEU A 63 4.63 -2.76 -2.31
N ASP A 64 5.95 -2.66 -2.56
CA ASP A 64 6.53 -1.52 -3.25
C ASP A 64 5.99 -1.39 -4.68
N LEU A 65 5.57 -0.20 -5.08
CA LEU A 65 4.97 0.04 -6.39
C LEU A 65 6.05 0.12 -7.47
N VAL A 66 6.09 -0.88 -8.35
CA VAL A 66 7.05 -0.96 -9.45
C VAL A 66 6.36 -0.83 -10.81
N THR A 67 7.03 -0.15 -11.75
CA THR A 67 6.51 0.04 -13.12
C THR A 67 6.52 -1.27 -13.91
N VAL A 68 5.36 -1.59 -14.50
CA VAL A 68 5.17 -2.75 -15.39
C VAL A 68 4.84 -2.35 -16.82
N PHE A 69 4.38 -1.13 -17.03
CA PHE A 69 4.10 -0.56 -18.36
C PHE A 69 4.39 0.94 -18.35
N ARG A 70 4.83 1.47 -19.50
CA ARG A 70 5.06 2.90 -19.73
C ARG A 70 4.56 3.26 -21.12
N SER A 71 3.77 4.32 -21.23
CA SER A 71 3.29 4.80 -22.53
C SER A 71 4.39 5.53 -23.31
N ALA A 72 4.31 5.45 -24.64
CA ALA A 72 5.11 6.28 -25.53
C ALA A 72 4.36 7.61 -25.80
N GLY A 73 4.61 8.63 -24.96
CA GLY A 73 3.93 9.93 -25.07
C GLY A 73 2.59 9.99 -24.34
N SER A 74 1.65 10.82 -24.83
CA SER A 74 0.30 10.97 -24.27
C SER A 74 -0.49 9.67 -24.44
N GLY A 75 -0.48 8.83 -23.41
CA GLY A 75 -0.93 7.44 -23.49
C GLY A 75 -2.04 7.07 -22.53
N GLU A 76 -2.86 8.03 -22.11
CA GLU A 76 -3.95 7.84 -21.13
C GLU A 76 -4.84 6.66 -21.50
N ILE A 77 -5.17 6.51 -22.79
CA ILE A 77 -5.99 5.40 -23.28
C ILE A 77 -5.26 4.05 -23.13
N GLU A 78 -3.97 3.98 -23.44
CA GLU A 78 -3.16 2.76 -23.29
C GLU A 78 -2.97 2.39 -21.83
N THR A 79 -2.65 3.35 -20.95
CA THR A 79 -2.47 3.09 -19.52
C THR A 79 -3.77 2.69 -18.85
N MET A 80 -4.90 3.29 -19.22
CA MET A 80 -6.23 2.87 -18.73
C MET A 80 -6.60 1.46 -19.23
N SER A 81 -6.26 1.12 -20.48
CA SER A 81 -6.51 -0.21 -21.03
C SER A 81 -5.68 -1.27 -20.30
N VAL A 82 -4.39 -1.01 -20.09
CA VAL A 82 -3.50 -1.91 -19.33
C VAL A 82 -3.98 -2.04 -17.88
N LYS A 83 -4.34 -0.94 -17.22
CA LYS A 83 -4.91 -0.97 -15.86
C LYS A 83 -6.13 -1.88 -15.79
N SER A 84 -7.07 -1.73 -16.72
CA SER A 84 -8.30 -2.51 -16.77
C SER A 84 -8.04 -4.01 -16.94
N ILE A 85 -7.06 -4.39 -17.78
CA ILE A 85 -6.64 -5.79 -17.95
C ILE A 85 -6.11 -6.36 -16.64
N LEU A 86 -5.23 -5.62 -15.95
CA LEU A 86 -4.64 -6.06 -14.69
C LEU A 86 -5.69 -6.22 -13.58
N GLU A 87 -6.57 -5.22 -13.41
CA GLU A 87 -7.61 -5.24 -12.39
C GLU A 87 -8.63 -6.37 -12.63
N SER A 88 -8.97 -6.65 -13.89
CA SER A 88 -9.84 -7.78 -14.26
C SER A 88 -9.24 -9.14 -13.92
N ASN A 89 -7.91 -9.23 -13.79
CA ASN A 89 -7.18 -10.42 -13.38
C ASN A 89 -6.82 -10.41 -11.88
N GLY A 90 -7.41 -9.50 -11.10
CA GLY A 90 -7.20 -9.41 -9.65
C GLY A 90 -5.91 -8.72 -9.22
N ILE A 91 -5.21 -8.04 -10.14
CA ILE A 91 -4.00 -7.27 -9.83
C ILE A 91 -4.36 -5.80 -9.68
N TYR A 92 -4.20 -5.26 -8.48
CA TYR A 92 -4.35 -3.83 -8.25
C TYR A 92 -3.26 -3.05 -9.00
N ALA A 93 -3.66 -2.04 -9.77
CA ALA A 93 -2.78 -1.25 -10.61
C ALA A 93 -3.02 0.25 -10.44
N VAL A 94 -1.92 1.00 -10.32
CA VAL A 94 -1.91 2.46 -10.16
C VAL A 94 -1.33 3.09 -11.41
N VAL A 95 -2.01 4.09 -11.97
CA VAL A 95 -1.48 4.92 -13.05
C VAL A 95 -0.78 6.12 -12.44
N VAL A 96 0.49 6.31 -12.80
CA VAL A 96 1.35 7.41 -12.36
C VAL A 96 1.69 8.25 -13.57
N GLY A 97 1.29 9.51 -13.53
CA GLY A 97 1.47 10.48 -14.60
C GLY A 97 0.69 11.75 -14.27
N ASP A 98 0.90 12.80 -15.05
CA ASP A 98 0.17 14.05 -14.88
C ASP A 98 -0.21 14.61 -16.25
N SER A 99 -1.52 14.56 -16.58
CA SER A 99 -2.05 14.95 -17.88
C SER A 99 -1.82 16.43 -18.23
N ARG A 100 -1.36 17.26 -17.27
CA ARG A 100 -1.00 18.67 -17.51
C ARG A 100 0.38 18.80 -18.16
N TRP A 101 1.20 17.75 -18.11
CA TRP A 101 2.55 17.73 -18.66
C TRP A 101 2.61 16.78 -19.87
N PRO A 102 2.38 17.26 -21.10
CA PRO A 102 2.21 16.41 -22.29
C PRO A 102 3.45 15.55 -22.64
N ASN A 103 4.63 15.95 -22.15
CA ASN A 103 5.89 15.22 -22.37
C ASN A 103 6.23 14.25 -21.24
N LEU A 104 5.44 14.21 -20.15
CA LEU A 104 5.63 13.27 -19.05
C LEU A 104 4.95 11.95 -19.44
N PRO A 105 5.68 10.84 -19.63
CA PRO A 105 5.06 9.55 -19.92
C PRO A 105 4.22 9.08 -18.73
N GLU A 106 3.09 8.45 -19.02
CA GLU A 106 2.29 7.78 -18.02
C GLU A 106 2.78 6.35 -17.80
N GLU A 107 2.72 5.89 -16.55
CA GLU A 107 3.23 4.60 -16.12
C GLU A 107 2.14 3.83 -15.39
N VAL A 108 2.09 2.51 -15.59
CA VAL A 108 1.26 1.62 -14.77
C VAL A 108 2.19 0.90 -13.79
N ARG A 109 1.87 0.99 -12.50
CA ARG A 109 2.62 0.37 -11.41
C ARG A 109 1.75 -0.62 -10.63
N VAL A 110 2.39 -1.67 -10.12
CA VAL A 110 1.77 -2.72 -9.30
C VAL A 110 2.69 -3.05 -8.13
N ALA A 111 2.18 -3.77 -7.12
CA ALA A 111 3.01 -4.35 -6.07
C ALA A 111 4.12 -5.22 -6.67
N ARG A 112 5.33 -5.16 -6.10
CA ARG A 112 6.54 -5.83 -6.60
C ARG A 112 6.35 -7.33 -6.79
N ASP A 113 5.70 -8.03 -5.88
CA ASP A 113 5.38 -9.45 -6.00
C ASP A 113 4.56 -9.79 -7.25
N GLN A 114 3.61 -8.91 -7.58
CA GLN A 114 2.71 -9.08 -8.71
C GLN A 114 3.33 -8.65 -10.05
N ALA A 115 4.51 -8.04 -10.05
CA ALA A 115 5.12 -7.45 -11.24
C ALA A 115 5.38 -8.47 -12.36
N THR A 116 5.83 -9.68 -12.00
CA THR A 116 6.10 -10.75 -12.99
C THR A 116 4.80 -11.26 -13.61
N HIS A 117 3.74 -11.40 -12.82
CA HIS A 117 2.44 -11.83 -13.31
C HIS A 117 1.82 -10.76 -14.22
N ALA A 118 1.82 -9.50 -13.77
CA ALA A 118 1.34 -8.36 -14.54
C ALA A 118 2.02 -8.24 -15.91
N LYS A 119 3.36 -8.34 -15.97
CA LYS A 119 4.11 -8.29 -17.24
C LYS A 119 3.70 -9.40 -18.22
N ARG A 120 3.41 -10.60 -17.72
CA ARG A 120 2.93 -11.71 -18.57
C ARG A 120 1.54 -11.43 -19.13
N LEU A 121 0.61 -10.92 -18.33
CA LEU A 121 -0.73 -10.57 -18.78
C LEU A 121 -0.70 -9.44 -19.82
N ILE A 122 0.12 -8.43 -19.60
CA ILE A 122 0.32 -7.33 -20.56
C ILE A 122 0.85 -7.86 -21.89
N ALA A 123 1.90 -8.69 -21.85
CA ALA A 123 2.46 -9.29 -23.06
C ALA A 123 1.44 -10.16 -23.82
N ALA A 124 0.65 -10.95 -23.11
CA ALA A 124 -0.40 -11.79 -23.71
C ALA A 124 -1.51 -10.93 -24.35
N ALA A 125 -1.94 -9.85 -23.69
CA ALA A 125 -2.95 -8.94 -24.23
C ALA A 125 -2.45 -8.17 -25.46
N LEU A 126 -1.19 -7.73 -25.46
CA LEU A 126 -0.56 -7.08 -26.61
C LEU A 126 -0.42 -8.04 -27.81
N ALA A 127 -0.08 -9.30 -27.55
CA ALA A 127 -0.02 -10.34 -28.59
C ALA A 127 -1.39 -10.68 -29.19
N ALA A 128 -2.46 -10.54 -28.40
CA ALA A 128 -3.85 -10.72 -28.84
C ALA A 128 -4.47 -9.46 -29.49
N GLY A 129 -3.69 -8.37 -29.65
CA GLY A 129 -4.14 -7.12 -30.25
C GLY A 129 -4.46 -7.20 -31.75
N PRO A 130 -4.87 -6.08 -32.40
CA PRO A 130 -5.47 -6.06 -33.74
C PRO A 130 -4.63 -6.67 -34.88
N ALA A 131 -3.33 -6.93 -34.68
CA ALA A 131 -2.53 -7.71 -35.63
C ALA A 131 -3.00 -9.17 -35.76
N ALA A 132 -3.62 -9.75 -34.72
CA ALA A 132 -4.21 -11.09 -34.76
C ALA A 132 -5.64 -11.10 -35.36
N ALA A 133 -6.30 -9.94 -35.47
CA ALA A 133 -7.62 -9.82 -36.09
C ALA A 133 -7.54 -9.81 -37.63
N ASP A 134 -6.45 -9.28 -38.21
CA ASP A 134 -6.24 -9.21 -39.66
C ASP A 134 -5.99 -10.59 -40.30
N GLU A 135 -5.40 -11.54 -39.55
CA GLU A 135 -5.20 -12.92 -40.04
C GLU A 135 -6.48 -13.79 -39.97
N ALA A 136 -7.48 -13.38 -39.20
CA ALA A 136 -8.75 -14.10 -39.08
C ALA A 136 -9.76 -13.75 -40.20
N GLU A 137 -9.65 -12.56 -40.80
CA GLU A 137 -10.52 -12.15 -41.92
C GLU A 137 -10.05 -12.71 -43.27
N ALA A 138 -8.77 -13.11 -43.41
CA ALA A 138 -8.24 -13.68 -44.65
C ALA A 138 -8.49 -15.20 -44.84
N SER A 139 -9.00 -15.90 -43.83
CA SER A 139 -9.31 -17.35 -43.88
C SER A 139 -10.80 -17.68 -43.82
N GLY A 140 -11.68 -16.67 -43.83
CA GLY A 140 -13.13 -16.85 -43.64
C GLY A 140 -13.98 -16.90 -44.90
N GLU A 141 -13.41 -16.66 -46.08
CA GLU A 141 -14.14 -16.64 -47.36
C GLU A 141 -13.67 -17.79 -48.27
N THR A 142 -14.25 -18.97 -48.08
CA THR A 142 -14.31 -20.02 -49.12
C THR A 142 -15.72 -20.54 -49.25
#